data_AF-A0A3M7NA43-F1
#
_entry.id   AF-A0A3M7NA43-F1
#
_cell.length_a   1.000
_cell.length_b   1.000
_cell.length_c   1.000
_cell.angle_alpha   90.00
_cell.angle_beta   90.00
_cell.angle_gamma   90.00
#
_symmetry.space_group_name_H-M   'P 1'
#
loop_
_entity.id
_entity.type
_entity.pdbx_description
1 polymer ?
#
loop_
_entity_poly.entity_id
_entity_poly.type
_entity_poly.pdbx_seq_one_letter_code
_entity_poly.pdbx_strand_id
1 'polypeptide(L)'
;MPGKILPFCGTIKNGETVKIECVDWTGGQIKNNDSADDMKNVDLTQIHYLSGPFEIETAEPGDVLLVEIQDIQPFEDQPWGFTGVFHKDNGGGFLDEHYPEAAKAIWDFSGIHCTSRHIPGVKFAGLIHPGILGCAPSAEILAEWNRREAELIATSSLKRIVAQPPNPTNVHAGSASDEIREKVGREGARTIPGRPEHGGNCDIKNLSRGSKVYLPVHVKGAKFSVGDLHFSQGDGEISFCGAIEIAGIITIKFDVIKDGQAKLGMKGGKSPIYIPGPVQPQFSPGRMLYFEGFSVDENGKQHYMDATVAYRQSCLRVIEYLRRYGYDDYQVYLMLSCIPIEGHIAGIVDIPNACTTIGLPMDIFEFDISPGAEVKKIDAGKCAYASK
;
A
#
# COMPACT_ATOMS: atom_id res chain seq x y z
N MET A 1 27.27 5.40 22.37
CA MET A 1 26.19 4.82 23.22
C MET A 1 25.21 4.15 22.28
N PRO A 2 24.70 2.93 22.56
CA PRO A 2 23.70 2.33 21.68
C PRO A 2 22.52 3.30 21.64
N GLY A 3 22.19 3.83 20.47
CA GLY A 3 21.03 4.71 20.32
C GLY A 3 19.82 3.95 20.85
N LYS A 4 19.14 4.49 21.88
CA LYS A 4 17.96 3.84 22.46
C LYS A 4 16.92 3.69 21.34
N ILE A 5 16.79 2.47 20.83
CA ILE A 5 15.77 2.04 19.88
C ILE A 5 14.41 2.13 20.61
N LEU A 6 13.32 2.32 19.87
CA LEU A 6 11.97 2.19 20.42
C LEU A 6 11.87 0.94 21.31
N PRO A 7 11.28 1.03 22.51
CA PRO A 7 11.01 -0.15 23.32
C PRO A 7 10.19 -1.15 22.51
N PHE A 8 10.52 -2.43 22.63
CA PHE A 8 9.76 -3.50 22.00
C PHE A 8 8.54 -3.84 22.87
N CYS A 9 7.42 -4.18 22.22
CA CYS A 9 6.17 -4.48 22.92
C CYS A 9 6.06 -5.95 23.36
N GLY A 10 6.93 -6.83 22.85
CA GLY A 10 7.00 -8.23 23.23
C GLY A 10 8.16 -8.97 22.56
N THR A 11 8.47 -10.16 23.09
CA THR A 11 9.48 -11.07 22.54
C THR A 11 8.79 -12.26 21.88
N ILE A 12 9.27 -12.67 20.70
CA ILE A 12 8.78 -13.81 19.93
C ILE A 12 9.93 -14.77 19.72
N LYS A 13 9.70 -16.06 19.96
CA LYS A 13 10.74 -17.08 19.79
C LYS A 13 10.98 -17.36 18.31
N ASN A 14 12.22 -17.68 17.96
CA ASN A 14 12.55 -18.16 16.63
C ASN A 14 11.76 -19.46 16.32
N GLY A 15 11.08 -19.52 15.17
CA GLY A 15 10.22 -20.62 14.76
C GLY A 15 8.77 -20.54 15.26
N GLU A 16 8.42 -19.54 16.07
CA GLU A 16 7.08 -19.37 16.64
C GLU A 16 6.09 -18.77 15.64
N THR A 17 4.87 -19.31 15.63
CA THR A 17 3.71 -18.70 14.98
C THR A 17 2.97 -17.82 15.98
N VAL A 18 2.71 -16.58 15.61
CA VAL A 18 1.95 -15.61 16.42
C VAL A 18 0.79 -15.03 15.62
N LYS A 19 -0.22 -14.53 16.35
CA LYS A 19 -1.28 -13.67 15.82
C LYS A 19 -1.05 -12.25 16.31
N ILE A 20 -1.04 -11.30 15.39
CA ILE A 20 -0.83 -9.88 15.69
C ILE A 20 -2.08 -9.13 15.25
N GLU A 21 -2.70 -8.44 16.20
CA GLU A 21 -3.82 -7.54 15.96
C GLU A 21 -3.29 -6.21 15.43
N CYS A 22 -3.94 -5.65 14.42
CA CYS A 22 -3.63 -4.38 13.79
C CYS A 22 -4.91 -3.55 13.68
N VAL A 23 -4.84 -2.30 14.13
CA VAL A 23 -5.82 -1.29 13.73
C VAL A 23 -5.62 -0.95 12.24
N ASP A 24 -6.61 -0.32 11.61
CA ASP A 24 -6.38 0.30 10.30
C ASP A 24 -5.29 1.38 10.44
N TRP A 25 -4.62 1.69 9.33
CA TRP A 25 -3.45 2.57 9.34
C TRP A 25 -3.69 3.98 9.89
N THR A 26 -4.94 4.46 9.84
CA THR A 26 -5.34 5.76 10.36
C THR A 26 -5.64 5.74 11.86
N GLY A 27 -5.73 4.57 12.48
CA GLY A 27 -6.13 4.40 13.88
C GLY A 27 -7.62 4.64 14.08
N GLY A 28 -8.44 4.37 13.06
CA GLY A 28 -9.89 4.53 13.11
C GLY A 28 -10.39 5.95 12.86
N GLN A 29 -9.63 6.82 12.16
CA GLN A 29 -10.11 8.14 11.77
C GLN A 29 -11.23 8.05 10.74
N ILE A 30 -11.15 7.08 9.82
CA ILE A 30 -12.14 6.87 8.76
C ILE A 30 -13.30 6.01 9.26
N LYS A 31 -14.54 6.39 8.91
CA LYS A 31 -15.77 5.77 9.39
C LYS A 31 -16.55 5.12 8.25
N ASN A 32 -17.28 4.06 8.59
CA ASN A 32 -18.28 3.45 7.72
C ASN A 32 -19.53 4.34 7.64
N ASN A 33 -19.54 5.27 6.70
CA ASN A 33 -20.65 6.16 6.39
C ASN A 33 -20.54 6.61 4.92
N ASP A 34 -21.49 7.45 4.50
CA ASP A 34 -21.60 7.90 3.11
C ASP A 34 -21.13 9.37 2.94
N SER A 35 -20.20 9.83 3.78
CA SER A 35 -19.50 11.11 3.66
C SER A 35 -17.99 10.87 3.53
N ALA A 36 -17.31 11.65 2.69
CA ALA A 36 -15.84 11.65 2.62
C ALA A 36 -15.21 12.84 3.39
N ASP A 37 -15.93 13.45 4.34
CA ASP A 37 -15.37 14.50 5.20
C ASP A 37 -14.23 13.98 6.09
N ASP A 38 -14.31 12.73 6.55
CA ASP A 38 -13.22 12.09 7.28
C ASP A 38 -11.99 11.89 6.39
N MET A 39 -12.19 11.53 5.11
CA MET A 39 -11.12 11.44 4.12
C MET A 39 -10.48 12.80 3.82
N LYS A 40 -11.29 13.86 3.70
CA LYS A 40 -10.81 15.23 3.47
C LYS A 40 -9.97 15.75 4.65
N ASN A 41 -10.38 15.41 5.88
CA ASN A 41 -9.84 15.98 7.11
C ASN A 41 -8.93 15.03 7.91
N VAL A 42 -8.59 13.86 7.36
CA VAL A 42 -7.71 12.90 8.05
C VAL A 42 -6.39 13.56 8.41
N ASP A 43 -5.90 13.29 9.61
CA ASP A 43 -4.62 13.79 10.09
C ASP A 43 -3.50 12.82 9.68
N LEU A 44 -2.91 13.08 8.52
CA LEU A 44 -1.79 12.33 7.97
C LEU A 44 -0.47 12.52 8.75
N THR A 45 -0.46 13.23 9.90
CA THR A 45 0.69 13.22 10.81
C THR A 45 0.69 12.00 11.74
N GLN A 46 -0.47 11.36 11.94
CA GLN A 46 -0.63 10.21 12.86
C GLN A 46 -0.23 8.87 12.22
N ILE A 47 -0.26 8.78 10.89
CA ILE A 47 -0.04 7.55 10.13
C ILE A 47 1.43 7.10 10.13
N HIS A 48 1.72 5.80 10.04
CA HIS A 48 0.81 4.65 10.11
C HIS A 48 0.87 4.05 11.52
N TYR A 49 -0.26 3.63 12.08
CA TYR A 49 -0.25 2.86 13.33
C TYR A 49 0.21 1.42 13.05
N LEU A 50 1.40 1.07 13.54
CA LEU A 50 1.98 -0.27 13.38
C LEU A 50 1.95 -1.04 14.70
N SER A 51 1.68 -2.34 14.61
CA SER A 51 1.81 -3.27 15.72
C SER A 51 3.26 -3.75 15.82
N GLY A 52 3.91 -3.38 16.92
CA GLY A 52 5.33 -3.62 17.14
C GLY A 52 6.01 -2.50 17.94
N PRO A 53 7.35 -2.48 17.98
CA PRO A 53 8.23 -3.50 17.42
C PRO A 53 8.29 -4.76 18.31
N PHE A 54 8.32 -5.94 17.70
CA PHE A 54 8.55 -7.22 18.37
C PHE A 54 10.03 -7.59 18.30
N GLU A 55 10.58 -8.06 19.42
CA GLU A 55 11.91 -8.64 19.48
C GLU A 55 11.87 -10.12 19.08
N ILE A 56 12.53 -10.48 17.98
CA ILE A 56 12.68 -11.87 17.55
C ILE A 56 13.95 -12.44 18.18
N GLU A 57 13.82 -13.49 18.98
CA GLU A 57 14.97 -14.11 19.63
C GLU A 57 16.02 -14.58 18.61
N THR A 58 17.29 -14.51 18.99
CA THR A 58 18.48 -14.94 18.20
C THR A 58 18.82 -14.13 16.94
N ALA A 59 17.95 -13.20 16.53
CA ALA A 59 18.20 -12.32 15.39
C ALA A 59 19.28 -11.28 15.73
N GLU A 60 20.31 -11.21 14.89
CA GLU A 60 21.43 -10.27 15.01
C GLU A 60 21.67 -9.54 13.68
N PRO A 61 22.27 -8.34 13.68
CA PRO A 61 22.61 -7.63 12.46
C PRO A 61 23.41 -8.51 11.48
N GLY A 62 23.02 -8.50 10.20
CA GLY A 62 23.59 -9.35 9.15
C GLY A 62 22.79 -10.65 8.89
N ASP A 63 21.86 -11.00 9.78
CA ASP A 63 20.89 -12.05 9.52
C ASP A 63 19.78 -11.60 8.56
N VAL A 64 18.99 -12.57 8.11
CA VAL A 64 17.70 -12.35 7.46
C VAL A 64 16.60 -12.95 8.32
N LEU A 65 15.54 -12.18 8.54
CA LEU A 65 14.30 -12.65 9.14
C LEU A 65 13.38 -13.15 8.03
N LEU A 66 13.15 -14.46 7.99
CA LEU A 66 12.11 -15.07 7.16
C LEU A 66 10.77 -14.89 7.89
N VAL A 67 9.83 -14.26 7.21
CA VAL A 67 8.46 -14.02 7.65
C VAL A 67 7.53 -14.80 6.72
N GLU A 68 6.86 -15.81 7.24
CA GLU A 68 5.81 -16.55 6.53
C GLU A 68 4.45 -15.99 6.96
N ILE A 69 3.75 -15.34 6.04
CA ILE A 69 2.39 -14.81 6.26
C ILE A 69 1.43 -15.99 6.14
N GLN A 70 1.01 -16.57 7.26
CA GLN A 70 0.19 -17.78 7.24
C GLN A 70 -1.28 -17.48 6.97
N ASP A 71 -1.78 -16.38 7.53
CA ASP A 71 -3.16 -15.95 7.34
C ASP A 71 -3.34 -14.46 7.65
N ILE A 72 -4.38 -13.85 7.09
CA ILE A 72 -4.84 -12.50 7.46
C ILE A 72 -6.36 -12.53 7.42
N GLN A 73 -7.01 -11.97 8.45
CA GLN A 73 -8.46 -11.85 8.54
C GLN A 73 -8.83 -10.46 9.07
N PRO A 74 -9.89 -9.81 8.56
CA PRO A 74 -10.47 -8.64 9.21
C PRO A 74 -11.00 -9.02 10.61
N PHE A 75 -11.18 -8.05 11.49
CA PHE A 75 -11.85 -8.31 12.76
C PHE A 75 -13.31 -8.75 12.54
N GLU A 76 -13.76 -9.74 13.31
CA GLU A 76 -15.12 -10.31 13.16
C GLU A 76 -16.23 -9.29 13.41
N ASP A 77 -15.98 -8.32 14.30
CA ASP A 77 -16.91 -7.22 14.63
C ASP A 77 -16.75 -6.00 13.70
N GLN A 78 -15.78 -6.03 12.78
CA GLN A 78 -15.57 -5.02 11.74
C GLN A 78 -15.40 -5.67 10.35
N PRO A 79 -16.44 -6.34 9.80
CA PRO A 79 -16.37 -7.02 8.51
C PRO A 79 -16.52 -6.03 7.34
N TRP A 80 -15.81 -4.91 7.40
CA TRP A 80 -15.82 -3.86 6.39
C TRP A 80 -14.45 -3.17 6.30
N GLY A 81 -14.22 -2.48 5.19
CA GLY A 81 -13.04 -1.65 4.97
C GLY A 81 -13.35 -0.44 4.11
N PHE A 82 -12.34 0.38 3.81
CA PHE A 82 -12.53 1.60 3.03
C PHE A 82 -11.44 1.78 1.97
N THR A 83 -11.80 2.44 0.88
CA THR A 83 -10.86 2.98 -0.13
C THR A 83 -11.18 4.45 -0.27
N GLY A 84 -10.16 5.29 -0.43
CA GLY A 84 -10.29 6.74 -0.49
C GLY A 84 -9.53 7.36 -1.64
N VAL A 85 -9.98 8.55 -2.03
CA VAL A 85 -9.19 9.55 -2.74
C VAL A 85 -9.00 10.70 -1.78
N PHE A 86 -7.75 11.06 -1.49
CA PHE A 86 -7.48 12.24 -0.68
C PHE A 86 -7.77 13.53 -1.44
N HIS A 87 -8.12 14.58 -0.70
CA HIS A 87 -8.11 15.92 -1.27
C HIS A 87 -6.67 16.27 -1.69
N LYS A 88 -6.49 16.93 -2.84
CA LYS A 88 -5.16 17.27 -3.37
C LYS A 88 -4.24 18.02 -2.39
N ASP A 89 -4.84 18.83 -1.52
CA ASP A 89 -4.12 19.66 -0.54
C ASP A 89 -3.91 18.93 0.80
N ASN A 90 -4.43 17.70 0.96
CA ASN A 90 -4.24 16.86 2.15
C ASN A 90 -3.94 15.40 1.74
N GLY A 91 -2.76 15.18 1.16
CA GLY A 91 -2.29 13.85 0.72
C GLY A 91 -2.17 13.76 -0.79
N GLY A 92 -3.25 14.08 -1.52
CA GLY A 92 -3.32 13.90 -2.98
C GLY A 92 -3.25 12.44 -3.40
N GLY A 93 -2.77 12.19 -4.60
CA GLY A 93 -2.75 10.84 -5.17
C GLY A 93 -2.15 10.81 -6.57
N PHE A 94 -2.23 9.67 -7.23
CA PHE A 94 -1.67 9.51 -8.58
C PHE A 94 -2.38 10.36 -9.64
N LEU A 95 -3.70 10.56 -9.48
CA LEU A 95 -4.56 11.29 -10.42
C LEU A 95 -5.14 12.58 -9.80
N ASP A 96 -4.50 13.16 -8.79
CA ASP A 96 -5.00 14.32 -8.03
C ASP A 96 -5.17 15.61 -8.85
N GLU A 97 -4.45 15.76 -9.97
CA GLU A 97 -4.66 16.86 -10.92
C GLU A 97 -6.01 16.74 -11.67
N HIS A 98 -6.51 15.51 -11.87
CA HIS A 98 -7.79 15.23 -12.52
C HIS A 98 -8.93 15.15 -11.49
N TYR A 99 -8.62 14.58 -10.33
CA TYR A 99 -9.58 14.22 -9.28
C TYR A 99 -9.15 14.84 -7.94
N PRO A 100 -9.26 16.18 -7.80
CA PRO A 100 -8.69 16.90 -6.66
C PRO A 100 -9.53 16.81 -5.38
N GLU A 101 -10.80 16.44 -5.49
CA GLU A 101 -11.74 16.35 -4.36
C GLU A 101 -11.61 15.02 -3.63
N ALA A 102 -11.87 15.04 -2.31
CA ALA A 102 -11.89 13.82 -1.51
C ALA A 102 -13.14 12.98 -1.80
N ALA A 103 -12.93 11.67 -1.94
CA ALA A 103 -13.99 10.68 -2.14
C ALA A 103 -13.70 9.40 -1.37
N LYS A 104 -14.73 8.58 -1.14
CA LYS A 104 -14.61 7.33 -0.37
C LYS A 104 -15.58 6.25 -0.88
N ALA A 105 -15.12 5.01 -0.85
CA ALA A 105 -15.96 3.82 -0.98
C ALA A 105 -15.76 2.91 0.23
N ILE A 106 -16.87 2.51 0.85
CA ILE A 106 -16.89 1.44 1.85
C ILE A 106 -17.14 0.09 1.20
N TRP A 107 -16.39 -0.92 1.65
CA TRP A 107 -16.47 -2.31 1.21
C TRP A 107 -16.97 -3.19 2.34
N ASP A 108 -17.97 -4.02 2.07
CA ASP A 108 -18.51 -5.00 3.02
C ASP A 108 -17.99 -6.40 2.65
N PHE A 109 -17.62 -7.20 3.67
CA PHE A 109 -16.99 -8.51 3.48
C PHE A 109 -17.98 -9.66 3.70
N SER A 110 -17.93 -10.64 2.78
CA SER A 110 -18.70 -11.88 2.87
C SER A 110 -17.78 -13.07 2.56
N GLY A 111 -17.18 -13.62 3.62
CA GLY A 111 -16.15 -14.64 3.51
C GLY A 111 -14.93 -14.08 2.78
N ILE A 112 -14.53 -14.71 1.67
CA ILE A 112 -13.40 -14.23 0.86
C ILE A 112 -13.76 -13.09 -0.10
N HIS A 113 -15.05 -12.74 -0.25
CA HIS A 113 -15.50 -11.75 -1.22
C HIS A 113 -15.79 -10.40 -0.58
N CYS A 114 -15.74 -9.34 -1.39
CA CYS A 114 -16.22 -8.02 -1.03
C CYS A 114 -17.13 -7.42 -2.11
N THR A 115 -17.96 -6.47 -1.69
CA THR A 115 -18.81 -5.62 -2.54
C THR A 115 -18.84 -4.21 -1.96
N SER A 116 -19.12 -3.18 -2.76
CA SER A 116 -19.33 -1.83 -2.26
C SER A 116 -20.71 -1.30 -2.63
N ARG A 117 -21.41 -0.71 -1.66
CA ARG A 117 -22.63 0.06 -1.91
C ARG A 117 -22.40 1.32 -2.77
N HIS A 118 -21.15 1.76 -2.87
CA HIS A 118 -20.72 2.93 -3.64
C HIS A 118 -20.30 2.59 -5.06
N ILE A 119 -20.11 1.30 -5.36
CA ILE A 119 -19.62 0.78 -6.64
C ILE A 119 -20.43 -0.49 -6.98
N PRO A 120 -21.71 -0.33 -7.37
CA PRO A 120 -22.61 -1.45 -7.59
C PRO A 120 -22.21 -2.28 -8.82
N GLY A 121 -22.57 -3.57 -8.82
CA GLY A 121 -22.28 -4.48 -9.94
C GLY A 121 -20.84 -5.00 -9.98
N VAL A 122 -20.08 -4.80 -8.90
CA VAL A 122 -18.72 -5.32 -8.71
C VAL A 122 -18.65 -6.22 -7.48
N LYS A 123 -18.12 -7.43 -7.66
CA LYS A 123 -17.84 -8.39 -6.59
C LYS A 123 -16.58 -9.18 -6.91
N PHE A 124 -15.65 -9.28 -5.97
CA PHE A 124 -14.42 -10.05 -6.17
C PHE A 124 -13.91 -10.64 -4.86
N ALA A 125 -13.10 -11.70 -5.00
CA ALA A 125 -12.36 -12.27 -3.88
C ALA A 125 -11.15 -11.38 -3.55
N GLY A 126 -10.93 -11.10 -2.26
CA GLY A 126 -9.82 -10.26 -1.82
C GLY A 126 -8.46 -10.95 -1.97
N LEU A 127 -7.46 -10.20 -2.43
CA LEU A 127 -6.05 -10.59 -2.34
C LEU A 127 -5.45 -9.96 -1.09
N ILE A 128 -5.76 -10.53 0.07
CA ILE A 128 -5.46 -9.93 1.38
C ILE A 128 -3.97 -10.00 1.72
N HIS A 129 -3.39 -8.88 2.12
CA HIS A 129 -1.95 -8.67 2.37
C HIS A 129 -1.72 -7.52 3.38
N PRO A 130 -0.53 -7.39 3.97
CA PRO A 130 -0.12 -6.17 4.64
C PRO A 130 0.53 -5.20 3.64
N GLY A 131 0.16 -3.92 3.66
CA GLY A 131 0.90 -2.82 3.01
C GLY A 131 2.26 -2.60 3.67
N ILE A 132 2.30 -2.70 5.01
CA ILE A 132 3.49 -2.46 5.81
C ILE A 132 3.96 -3.70 6.58
N LEU A 133 5.17 -4.15 6.29
CA LEU A 133 5.97 -4.97 7.20
C LEU A 133 7.46 -4.65 7.08
N GLY A 134 8.21 -4.78 8.18
CA GLY A 134 9.64 -4.49 8.15
C GLY A 134 10.35 -4.66 9.48
N CYS A 135 11.68 -4.75 9.40
CA CYS A 135 12.58 -4.67 10.55
C CYS A 135 12.96 -3.22 10.84
N ALA A 136 13.37 -2.91 12.07
CA ALA A 136 13.86 -1.57 12.38
C ALA A 136 15.21 -1.31 11.68
N PRO A 137 15.46 -0.08 11.21
CA PRO A 137 16.77 0.31 10.66
C PRO A 137 17.83 0.40 11.77
N SER A 138 19.11 0.33 11.36
CA SER A 138 20.20 0.81 12.22
C SER A 138 20.17 2.35 12.31
N ALA A 139 20.94 2.91 13.23
CA ALA A 139 21.07 4.37 13.35
C ALA A 139 21.68 4.99 12.08
N GLU A 140 22.62 4.31 11.44
CA GLU A 140 23.25 4.74 10.19
C GLU A 140 22.26 4.73 9.03
N ILE A 141 21.44 3.69 8.92
CA ILE A 141 20.40 3.59 7.89
C ILE A 141 19.35 4.68 8.08
N LEU A 142 18.87 4.91 9.31
CA LEU A 142 17.92 5.97 9.61
C LEU A 142 18.47 7.36 9.27
N ALA A 143 19.74 7.62 9.61
CA ALA A 143 20.40 8.88 9.28
C ALA A 143 20.50 9.08 7.76
N GLU A 144 20.80 8.01 7.01
CA GLU A 144 20.88 8.05 5.55
C GLU A 144 19.51 8.31 4.90
N TRP A 145 18.44 7.72 5.43
CA TRP A 145 17.06 8.01 4.98
C TRP A 145 16.72 9.49 5.14
N ASN A 146 16.93 10.02 6.35
CA ASN A 146 16.67 11.43 6.64
C ASN A 146 17.52 12.35 5.75
N ARG A 147 18.79 12.02 5.51
CA ARG A 147 19.69 12.79 4.65
C ARG A 147 19.18 12.85 3.22
N ARG A 148 18.93 11.70 2.58
CA ARG A 148 18.56 11.64 1.16
C ARG A 148 17.15 12.17 0.89
N GLU A 149 16.21 11.96 1.81
CA GLU A 149 14.83 12.48 1.70
C GLU A 149 14.82 14.00 1.91
N ALA A 150 15.61 14.53 2.85
CA ALA A 150 15.79 15.98 3.01
C ALA A 150 16.47 16.63 1.78
N GLU A 151 17.45 15.95 1.19
CA GLU A 151 18.11 16.40 -0.04
C GLU A 151 17.11 16.49 -1.21
N LEU A 152 16.23 15.49 -1.37
CA LEU A 152 15.16 15.52 -2.36
C LEU A 152 14.21 16.71 -2.13
N ILE A 153 13.80 16.96 -0.89
CA ILE A 153 12.96 18.12 -0.54
C ILE A 153 13.66 19.43 -0.91
N ALA A 154 14.95 19.56 -0.59
CA ALA A 154 15.70 20.79 -0.80
C ALA A 154 16.02 21.08 -2.28
N THR A 155 16.13 20.03 -3.11
CA THR A 155 16.59 20.13 -4.51
C THR A 155 15.46 20.01 -5.53
N SER A 156 14.29 19.51 -5.14
CA SER A 156 13.15 19.34 -6.04
C SER A 156 12.59 20.69 -6.52
N SER A 157 12.28 20.76 -7.82
CA SER A 157 11.55 21.87 -8.44
C SER A 157 10.05 21.58 -8.63
N LEU A 158 9.57 20.41 -8.19
CA LEU A 158 8.17 20.02 -8.30
C LEU A 158 7.32 20.86 -7.36
N LYS A 159 6.13 21.29 -7.83
CA LYS A 159 5.16 22.08 -7.06
C LYS A 159 4.30 21.23 -6.11
N ARG A 160 4.78 20.05 -5.70
CA ARG A 160 4.07 19.11 -4.84
C ARG A 160 5.00 18.58 -3.75
N ILE A 161 4.43 18.02 -2.69
CA ILE A 161 5.20 17.35 -1.64
C ILE A 161 5.90 16.14 -2.25
N VAL A 162 7.23 16.07 -2.09
CA VAL A 162 8.07 14.99 -2.66
C VAL A 162 8.57 13.98 -1.62
N ALA A 163 8.63 14.38 -0.35
CA ALA A 163 8.89 13.52 0.79
C ALA A 163 8.41 14.21 2.07
N GLN A 164 8.22 13.44 3.14
CA GLN A 164 7.80 13.94 4.44
C GLN A 164 8.94 13.79 5.46
N PRO A 165 9.50 14.88 6.00
CA PRO A 165 10.58 14.79 6.99
C PRO A 165 10.07 14.23 8.32
N PRO A 166 10.98 13.87 9.25
CA PRO A 166 10.60 13.65 10.64
C PRO A 166 9.69 14.77 11.17
N ASN A 167 8.63 14.38 11.87
CA ASN A 167 7.62 15.32 12.36
C ASN A 167 7.34 15.02 13.85
N PRO A 168 7.54 15.99 14.76
CA PRO A 168 7.27 15.81 16.19
C PRO A 168 5.78 15.83 16.54
N THR A 169 4.92 16.18 15.59
CA THR A 169 3.46 16.21 15.78
C THR A 169 2.92 14.78 15.87
N ASN A 170 2.10 14.50 16.88
CA ASN A 170 1.39 13.23 17.09
C ASN A 170 2.25 11.95 17.10
N VAL A 171 3.51 12.05 17.51
CA VAL A 171 4.40 10.89 17.68
C VAL A 171 3.86 9.94 18.75
N HIS A 172 3.53 8.70 18.37
CA HIS A 172 3.06 7.68 19.31
C HIS A 172 4.20 7.06 20.13
N ALA A 173 5.30 6.63 19.50
CA ALA A 173 6.48 6.01 20.11
C ALA A 173 6.24 4.81 21.07
N GLY A 174 5.02 4.25 21.13
CA GLY A 174 4.71 3.07 21.95
C GLY A 174 4.86 3.35 23.44
N SER A 175 5.51 2.45 24.18
CA SER A 175 5.77 2.59 25.62
C SER A 175 7.06 3.36 25.94
N ALA A 176 7.56 4.16 25.01
CA ALA A 176 8.76 4.98 25.19
C ALA A 176 8.57 6.04 26.29
N SER A 177 9.68 6.41 26.94
CA SER A 177 9.70 7.60 27.79
C SER A 177 9.55 8.87 26.95
N ASP A 178 9.18 9.98 27.60
CA ASP A 178 9.06 11.28 26.94
C ASP A 178 10.35 11.71 26.22
N GLU A 179 11.51 11.47 26.84
CA GLU A 179 12.83 11.73 26.23
C GLU A 179 13.02 10.99 24.89
N ILE A 180 12.63 9.71 24.84
CA ILE A 180 12.73 8.90 23.62
C ILE A 180 11.70 9.37 22.60
N ARG A 181 10.46 9.65 23.02
CA ARG A 181 9.39 10.14 22.15
C ARG A 181 9.78 11.47 21.49
N GLU A 182 10.33 12.42 22.24
CA GLU A 182 10.83 13.67 21.69
C GLU A 182 11.97 13.46 20.69
N LYS A 183 12.88 12.52 20.98
CA LYS A 183 13.95 12.17 20.04
C LYS A 183 13.38 11.58 18.74
N VAL A 184 12.42 10.66 18.85
CA VAL A 184 11.73 10.09 17.69
C VAL A 184 11.01 11.18 16.91
N GLY A 185 10.41 12.17 17.56
CA GLY A 185 9.81 13.31 16.85
C GLY A 185 10.79 14.15 16.03
N ARG A 186 12.04 14.26 16.47
CA ARG A 186 13.09 15.01 15.76
C ARG A 186 13.77 14.20 14.65
N GLU A 187 13.94 12.90 14.85
CA GLU A 187 14.84 12.07 14.04
C GLU A 187 14.16 10.85 13.41
N GLY A 188 12.98 10.48 13.87
CA GLY A 188 12.22 9.31 13.42
C GLY A 188 11.63 9.54 12.04
N ALA A 189 12.01 8.68 11.10
CA ALA A 189 11.49 8.72 9.74
C ALA A 189 9.99 8.39 9.72
N ARG A 190 9.26 9.06 8.83
CA ARG A 190 7.85 8.73 8.56
C ARG A 190 7.76 7.33 7.93
N THR A 191 6.67 6.62 8.23
CA THR A 191 6.42 5.26 7.68
C THR A 191 5.78 5.28 6.29
N ILE A 192 5.61 6.45 5.67
CA ILE A 192 4.94 6.62 4.37
C ILE A 192 5.65 5.89 3.22
N PRO A 193 6.96 6.05 2.98
CA PRO A 193 7.61 5.32 1.91
C PRO A 193 8.19 4.00 2.39
N GLY A 194 8.07 2.97 1.55
CA GLY A 194 8.94 1.81 1.58
C GLY A 194 10.38 2.20 1.26
N ARG A 195 11.33 1.47 1.84
CA ARG A 195 12.75 1.75 1.71
C ARG A 195 13.52 0.48 1.39
N PRO A 196 14.50 0.54 0.46
CA PRO A 196 15.22 -0.63 -0.02
C PRO A 196 15.99 -1.33 1.10
N GLU A 197 16.30 -0.65 2.21
CA GLU A 197 17.06 -1.29 3.27
C GLU A 197 16.22 -2.22 4.13
N HIS A 198 14.89 -2.07 4.24
CA HIS A 198 14.12 -2.81 5.26
C HIS A 198 12.71 -3.26 4.85
N GLY A 199 12.23 -2.89 3.67
CA GLY A 199 10.82 -3.01 3.31
C GLY A 199 10.07 -1.78 3.83
N GLY A 200 9.17 -1.96 4.80
CA GLY A 200 8.29 -0.91 5.27
C GLY A 200 7.03 -0.87 4.41
N ASN A 201 6.62 0.33 3.99
CA ASN A 201 5.40 0.52 3.19
C ASN A 201 5.64 0.25 1.71
N CYS A 202 5.49 -1.01 1.31
CA CYS A 202 5.79 -1.42 -0.05
C CYS A 202 4.53 -1.61 -0.91
N ASP A 203 3.37 -1.82 -0.28
CA ASP A 203 2.07 -1.93 -0.96
C ASP A 203 2.08 -2.93 -2.12
N ILE A 204 2.68 -4.09 -1.86
CA ILE A 204 2.81 -5.18 -2.82
C ILE A 204 1.64 -6.14 -2.61
N LYS A 205 0.60 -6.04 -3.45
CA LYS A 205 -0.59 -6.91 -3.36
C LYS A 205 -0.26 -8.41 -3.36
N ASN A 206 0.80 -8.80 -4.07
CA ASN A 206 1.24 -10.20 -4.18
C ASN A 206 2.01 -10.70 -2.95
N LEU A 207 2.35 -9.84 -1.98
CA LEU A 207 2.88 -10.23 -0.67
C LEU A 207 1.74 -10.65 0.27
N SER A 208 0.91 -11.59 -0.20
CA SER A 208 -0.35 -11.98 0.40
C SER A 208 -0.25 -13.26 1.25
N ARG A 209 -1.40 -13.79 1.67
CA ARG A 209 -1.51 -15.07 2.41
C ARG A 209 -0.72 -16.21 1.76
N GLY A 210 0.12 -16.83 2.58
CA GLY A 210 1.04 -17.90 2.25
C GLY A 210 2.40 -17.42 1.71
N SER A 211 2.60 -16.11 1.55
CA SER A 211 3.87 -15.56 1.08
C SER A 211 4.99 -15.72 2.10
N LYS A 212 6.22 -15.77 1.59
CA LYS A 212 7.46 -15.81 2.37
C LYS A 212 8.32 -14.62 1.99
N VAL A 213 8.51 -13.69 2.92
CA VAL A 213 9.38 -12.52 2.72
C VAL A 213 10.64 -12.63 3.58
N TYR A 214 11.75 -12.22 2.99
CA TYR A 214 13.08 -12.28 3.55
C TYR A 214 13.53 -10.85 3.85
N LEU A 215 13.47 -10.47 5.13
CA LEU A 215 13.78 -9.12 5.59
C LEU A 215 15.21 -9.05 6.15
N PRO A 216 16.04 -8.09 5.73
CA PRO A 216 17.37 -7.91 6.31
C PRO A 216 17.27 -7.38 7.75
N VAL A 217 18.07 -7.95 8.65
CA VAL A 217 18.17 -7.55 10.07
C VAL A 217 19.31 -6.56 10.27
N HIS A 218 19.00 -5.37 10.80
CA HIS A 218 19.97 -4.28 11.02
C HIS A 218 20.25 -3.96 12.48
N VAL A 219 19.39 -4.44 13.38
CA VAL A 219 19.50 -4.26 14.83
C VAL A 219 19.25 -5.59 15.52
N LYS A 220 19.80 -5.73 16.73
CA LYS A 220 19.55 -6.90 17.57
C LYS A 220 18.06 -7.11 17.79
N GLY A 221 17.62 -8.36 17.61
CA GLY A 221 16.24 -8.76 17.77
C GLY A 221 15.33 -8.37 16.61
N ALA A 222 15.87 -7.85 15.49
CA ALA A 222 15.15 -7.36 14.30
C ALA A 222 14.17 -6.19 14.50
N LYS A 223 13.44 -6.15 15.63
CA LYS A 223 12.44 -5.14 15.98
C LYS A 223 11.38 -5.04 14.89
N PHE A 224 10.76 -6.17 14.60
CA PHE A 224 9.78 -6.33 13.53
C PHE A 224 8.48 -5.58 13.84
N SER A 225 7.92 -4.86 12.86
CA SER A 225 6.60 -4.24 12.95
C SER A 225 5.77 -4.55 11.70
N VAL A 226 4.45 -4.59 11.86
CA VAL A 226 3.48 -4.86 10.80
C VAL A 226 2.20 -4.06 11.04
N GLY A 227 1.52 -3.68 9.97
CA GLY A 227 0.24 -2.98 10.03
C GLY A 227 -0.29 -2.77 8.62
N ASP A 228 -1.22 -1.81 8.49
CA ASP A 228 -1.73 -1.40 7.19
C ASP A 228 -2.29 -2.58 6.40
N LEU A 229 -3.25 -3.29 7.01
CA LEU A 229 -3.78 -4.50 6.41
C LEU A 229 -4.76 -4.13 5.31
N HIS A 230 -4.63 -4.80 4.17
CA HIS A 230 -5.39 -4.57 2.96
C HIS A 230 -6.21 -5.80 2.63
N PHE A 231 -7.54 -5.70 2.57
CA PHE A 231 -8.38 -6.80 2.09
C PHE A 231 -8.11 -7.12 0.61
N SER A 232 -7.83 -6.08 -0.18
CA SER A 232 -7.41 -6.17 -1.58
C SER A 232 -6.84 -4.84 -2.03
N GLN A 233 -5.99 -4.86 -3.06
CA GLN A 233 -5.37 -3.68 -3.65
C GLN A 233 -5.10 -3.93 -5.14
N GLY A 234 -5.12 -2.87 -5.94
CA GLY A 234 -4.62 -2.84 -7.31
C GLY A 234 -3.15 -2.43 -7.37
N ASP A 235 -2.46 -2.81 -8.45
CA ASP A 235 -1.06 -2.40 -8.62
C ASP A 235 -0.92 -0.88 -8.72
N GLY A 236 0.06 -0.37 -7.99
CA GLY A 236 0.39 1.05 -7.91
C GLY A 236 -0.45 1.82 -6.90
N GLU A 237 -1.45 1.19 -6.26
CA GLU A 237 -2.22 1.79 -5.16
C GLU A 237 -2.69 3.22 -5.49
N ILE A 238 -3.23 3.39 -6.70
CA ILE A 238 -3.20 4.69 -7.37
C ILE A 238 -3.99 5.79 -6.66
N SER A 239 -4.96 5.46 -5.79
CA SER A 239 -5.71 6.44 -5.02
C SER A 239 -5.02 6.91 -3.73
N PHE A 240 -3.87 6.33 -3.39
CA PHE A 240 -3.03 6.55 -2.22
C PHE A 240 -3.67 6.24 -0.85
N CYS A 241 -4.95 6.55 -0.63
CA CYS A 241 -5.73 5.91 0.43
C CYS A 241 -6.31 4.60 -0.13
N GLY A 242 -5.41 3.74 -0.56
CA GLY A 242 -5.60 3.06 -1.82
C GLY A 242 -5.44 1.57 -1.77
N ALA A 243 -5.68 0.90 -0.66
CA ALA A 243 -6.25 -0.43 -0.74
C ALA A 243 -7.72 -0.43 -0.31
N ILE A 244 -8.30 -1.61 -0.11
CA ILE A 244 -9.38 -1.76 0.86
C ILE A 244 -8.74 -1.89 2.23
N GLU A 245 -8.64 -0.75 2.92
CA GLU A 245 -8.05 -0.61 4.25
C GLU A 245 -8.88 -1.33 5.30
N ILE A 246 -8.24 -2.13 6.14
CA ILE A 246 -8.90 -2.89 7.21
C ILE A 246 -8.12 -2.87 8.53
N ALA A 247 -8.87 -2.96 9.62
CA ALA A 247 -8.37 -3.47 10.89
C ALA A 247 -8.52 -4.99 10.92
N GLY A 248 -7.60 -5.71 11.55
CA GLY A 248 -7.66 -7.16 11.57
C GLY A 248 -6.50 -7.85 12.27
N ILE A 249 -6.34 -9.13 11.96
CA ILE A 249 -5.37 -10.03 12.55
C ILE A 249 -4.52 -10.64 11.45
N ILE A 250 -3.20 -10.51 11.58
CA ILE A 250 -2.22 -11.20 10.75
C ILE A 250 -1.56 -12.34 11.55
N THR A 251 -1.56 -13.54 10.99
CA THR A 251 -0.89 -14.72 11.54
C THR A 251 0.43 -14.92 10.82
N ILE A 252 1.54 -14.86 11.54
CA ILE A 252 2.89 -14.93 10.99
C ILE A 252 3.70 -15.98 11.72
N LYS A 253 4.56 -16.68 10.96
CA LYS A 253 5.66 -17.47 11.51
C LYS A 253 7.00 -16.81 11.18
N PHE A 254 7.90 -16.76 12.14
CA PHE A 254 9.25 -16.23 11.97
C PHE A 254 10.31 -17.33 11.98
N ASP A 255 11.32 -17.20 11.12
CA ASP A 255 12.54 -18.01 11.15
C ASP A 255 13.77 -17.12 10.94
N VAL A 256 14.82 -17.27 11.75
CA VAL A 256 16.07 -16.50 11.61
C VAL A 256 17.09 -17.26 10.76
N ILE A 257 17.49 -16.67 9.63
CA ILE A 257 18.54 -17.20 8.75
C ILE A 257 19.86 -16.53 9.14
N LYS A 258 20.70 -17.27 9.86
CA LYS A 258 22.01 -16.78 10.31
C LYS A 258 22.92 -16.45 9.14
N ASP A 259 23.55 -15.27 9.18
CA ASP A 259 24.37 -14.72 8.08
C ASP A 259 23.59 -14.65 6.75
N GLY A 260 22.26 -14.49 6.85
CA GLY A 260 21.35 -14.53 5.71
C GLY A 260 21.65 -13.46 4.67
N GLN A 261 22.08 -12.26 5.08
CA GLN A 261 22.38 -11.20 4.12
C GLN A 261 23.58 -11.53 3.24
N ALA A 262 24.59 -12.21 3.78
CA ALA A 262 25.70 -12.68 2.96
C ALA A 262 25.25 -13.78 1.99
N LYS A 263 24.53 -14.78 2.52
CA LYS A 263 24.10 -15.97 1.77
C LYS A 263 23.13 -15.66 0.64
N LEU A 264 22.27 -14.65 0.82
CA LEU A 264 21.24 -14.25 -0.14
C LEU A 264 21.62 -13.01 -0.95
N GLY A 265 22.86 -12.50 -0.81
CA GLY A 265 23.31 -11.33 -1.58
C GLY A 265 22.62 -10.02 -1.19
N MET A 266 22.16 -9.89 0.05
CA MET A 266 21.41 -8.73 0.55
C MET A 266 22.26 -7.70 1.30
N LYS A 267 23.59 -7.85 1.30
CA LYS A 267 24.50 -6.90 1.95
C LYS A 267 24.46 -5.53 1.28
N GLY A 268 24.62 -4.47 2.08
CA GLY A 268 24.75 -3.10 1.58
C GLY A 268 23.44 -2.44 1.17
N GLY A 269 22.35 -2.70 1.90
CA GLY A 269 21.08 -2.00 1.71
C GLY A 269 20.27 -2.49 0.49
N LYS A 270 20.36 -3.78 0.17
CA LYS A 270 19.52 -4.38 -0.88
C LYS A 270 18.12 -4.69 -0.36
N SER A 271 17.14 -4.47 -1.24
CA SER A 271 15.71 -4.69 -1.00
C SER A 271 15.40 -6.11 -0.50
N PRO A 272 14.36 -6.25 0.35
CA PRO A 272 13.75 -7.55 0.62
C PRO A 272 13.42 -8.29 -0.67
N ILE A 273 13.43 -9.62 -0.57
CA ILE A 273 12.92 -10.52 -1.60
C ILE A 273 11.76 -11.31 -1.02
N TYR A 274 10.82 -11.75 -1.85
CA TYR A 274 9.70 -12.57 -1.40
C TYR A 274 9.32 -13.63 -2.43
N ILE A 275 8.67 -14.68 -1.93
CA ILE A 275 7.99 -15.71 -2.73
C ILE A 275 6.49 -15.49 -2.49
N PRO A 276 5.69 -15.22 -3.54
CA PRO A 276 4.24 -15.09 -3.41
C PRO A 276 3.60 -16.35 -2.83
N GLY A 277 2.51 -16.16 -2.10
CA GLY A 277 1.73 -17.26 -1.55
C GLY A 277 0.97 -18.04 -2.62
N PRO A 278 0.55 -19.29 -2.33
CA PRO A 278 -0.22 -20.11 -3.26
C PRO A 278 -1.70 -19.72 -3.35
N VAL A 279 -2.16 -18.75 -2.54
CA VAL A 279 -3.57 -18.34 -2.44
C VAL A 279 -3.73 -16.96 -3.07
N GLN A 280 -4.34 -16.92 -4.26
CA GLN A 280 -4.73 -15.67 -4.92
C GLN A 280 -6.00 -15.87 -5.75
N PRO A 281 -6.83 -14.82 -5.95
CA PRO A 281 -7.88 -14.83 -6.95
C PRO A 281 -7.29 -15.16 -8.33
N GLN A 282 -7.89 -16.11 -9.04
CA GLN A 282 -7.46 -16.51 -10.37
C GLN A 282 -8.45 -15.97 -11.40
N PHE A 283 -8.00 -15.00 -12.18
CA PHE A 283 -8.71 -14.54 -13.37
C PHE A 283 -8.06 -15.20 -14.58
N SER A 284 -8.86 -15.87 -15.42
CA SER A 284 -8.33 -16.51 -16.61
C SER A 284 -7.64 -15.47 -17.49
N PRO A 285 -6.47 -15.75 -18.12
CA PRO A 285 -5.83 -14.80 -19.02
C PRO A 285 -6.76 -14.29 -20.13
N GLY A 286 -7.67 -15.12 -20.63
CA GLY A 286 -8.69 -14.73 -21.62
C GLY A 286 -9.83 -13.86 -21.06
N ARG A 287 -9.81 -13.58 -19.75
CA ARG A 287 -10.78 -12.76 -19.02
C ARG A 287 -10.15 -11.50 -18.40
N MET A 288 -8.90 -11.20 -18.77
CA MET A 288 -8.23 -9.94 -18.47
C MET A 288 -8.32 -9.01 -19.69
N LEU A 289 -8.82 -7.79 -19.50
CA LEU A 289 -8.83 -6.75 -20.52
C LEU A 289 -7.68 -5.77 -20.27
N TYR A 290 -6.70 -5.73 -21.18
CA TYR A 290 -5.51 -4.88 -21.03
C TYR A 290 -5.66 -3.53 -21.73
N PHE A 291 -5.23 -2.47 -21.03
CA PHE A 291 -5.19 -1.10 -21.52
C PHE A 291 -3.76 -0.61 -21.54
N GLU A 292 -3.35 -0.03 -22.66
CA GLU A 292 -1.98 0.48 -22.86
C GLU A 292 -1.89 1.97 -22.55
N GLY A 293 -0.72 2.37 -22.07
CA GLY A 293 -0.36 3.76 -21.85
C GLY A 293 1.11 4.00 -22.18
N PHE A 294 1.41 5.21 -22.65
CA PHE A 294 2.73 5.60 -23.14
C PHE A 294 3.21 6.89 -22.49
N SER A 295 4.50 7.20 -22.61
CA SER A 295 5.12 8.45 -22.08
C SER A 295 4.71 9.73 -22.83
N VAL A 296 3.43 9.86 -23.15
CA VAL A 296 2.79 11.05 -23.75
C VAL A 296 1.63 11.43 -22.82
N ASP A 297 1.66 12.65 -22.28
CA ASP A 297 0.64 13.07 -21.33
C ASP A 297 -0.69 13.47 -22.00
N GLU A 298 -1.68 13.81 -21.18
CA GLU A 298 -3.04 14.15 -21.57
C GLU A 298 -3.12 15.38 -22.49
N ASN A 299 -2.06 16.21 -22.52
CA ASN A 299 -1.95 17.38 -23.38
C ASN A 299 -1.15 17.10 -24.66
N GLY A 300 -0.76 15.83 -24.89
CA GLY A 300 0.05 15.42 -26.02
C GLY A 300 1.54 15.75 -25.88
N LYS A 301 2.01 16.17 -24.70
CA LYS A 301 3.43 16.46 -24.49
C LYS A 301 4.21 15.15 -24.35
N GLN A 302 5.29 15.04 -25.13
CA GLN A 302 6.23 13.92 -25.09
C GLN A 302 7.11 14.00 -23.85
N HIS A 303 7.20 12.89 -23.10
CA HIS A 303 8.16 12.66 -22.03
C HIS A 303 9.17 11.59 -22.43
N TYR A 304 10.35 11.57 -21.82
CA TYR A 304 11.40 10.61 -22.16
C TYR A 304 11.37 9.45 -21.16
N MET A 305 11.02 8.25 -21.63
CA MET A 305 11.05 7.01 -20.83
C MET A 305 10.34 7.11 -19.48
N ASP A 306 9.24 7.86 -19.44
CA ASP A 306 8.48 8.11 -18.23
C ASP A 306 7.38 7.05 -18.06
N ALA A 307 7.69 6.02 -17.26
CA ALA A 307 6.73 4.97 -16.90
C ALA A 307 5.61 5.48 -15.99
N THR A 308 5.82 6.58 -15.26
CA THR A 308 4.81 7.20 -14.39
C THR A 308 3.72 7.84 -15.25
N VAL A 309 4.11 8.62 -16.25
CA VAL A 309 3.16 9.19 -17.24
C VAL A 309 2.47 8.07 -18.01
N ALA A 310 3.21 7.05 -18.44
CA ALA A 310 2.63 5.90 -19.14
C ALA A 310 1.58 5.18 -18.30
N TYR A 311 1.85 4.89 -17.02
CA TYR A 311 0.90 4.21 -16.13
C TYR A 311 -0.35 5.05 -15.87
N ARG A 312 -0.18 6.38 -15.77
CA ARG A 312 -1.30 7.34 -15.71
C ARG A 312 -2.20 7.25 -16.93
N GLN A 313 -1.63 7.20 -18.13
CA GLN A 313 -2.41 7.03 -19.36
C GLN A 313 -3.17 5.71 -19.37
N SER A 314 -2.55 4.60 -18.93
CA SER A 314 -3.22 3.31 -18.78
C SER A 314 -4.44 3.41 -17.85
N CYS A 315 -4.32 4.10 -16.70
CA CYS A 315 -5.43 4.31 -15.76
C CYS A 315 -6.57 5.10 -16.40
N LEU A 316 -6.25 6.24 -17.04
CA LEU A 316 -7.24 7.11 -17.68
C LEU A 316 -7.99 6.39 -18.82
N ARG A 317 -7.31 5.49 -19.54
CA ARG A 317 -7.94 4.64 -20.56
C ARG A 317 -8.96 3.67 -19.97
N VAL A 318 -8.71 3.10 -18.79
CA VAL A 318 -9.71 2.27 -18.09
C VAL A 318 -10.91 3.11 -17.65
N ILE A 319 -10.67 4.30 -17.08
CA ILE A 319 -11.73 5.25 -16.70
C ILE A 319 -12.63 5.56 -17.90
N GLU A 320 -12.03 5.96 -19.03
CA GLU A 320 -12.77 6.24 -20.26
C GLU A 320 -13.61 5.05 -20.73
N TYR A 321 -13.06 3.83 -20.64
CA TYR A 321 -13.75 2.61 -21.05
C TYR A 321 -14.96 2.30 -20.17
N LEU A 322 -14.80 2.37 -18.85
CA LEU A 322 -15.84 2.02 -17.89
C LEU A 322 -16.97 3.07 -17.80
N ARG A 323 -16.73 4.33 -18.17
CA ARG A 323 -17.78 5.35 -18.35
C ARG A 323 -18.90 4.88 -19.27
N ARG A 324 -18.61 4.03 -20.26
CA ARG A 324 -19.61 3.48 -21.19
C ARG A 324 -20.72 2.72 -20.47
N TYR A 325 -20.40 2.10 -19.33
CA TYR A 325 -21.30 1.28 -18.54
C TYR A 325 -22.02 2.06 -17.43
N GLY A 326 -21.75 3.36 -17.26
CA GLY A 326 -22.47 4.23 -16.32
C GLY A 326 -21.73 4.57 -15.03
N TYR A 327 -20.50 4.05 -14.83
CA TYR A 327 -19.64 4.49 -13.72
C TYR A 327 -19.15 5.92 -13.92
N ASP A 328 -19.07 6.67 -12.84
CA ASP A 328 -18.32 7.93 -12.80
C ASP A 328 -16.81 7.70 -12.62
N ASP A 329 -16.04 8.75 -12.84
CA ASP A 329 -14.58 8.70 -12.80
C ASP A 329 -14.02 8.31 -11.43
N TYR A 330 -14.63 8.81 -10.36
CA TYR A 330 -14.17 8.55 -8.99
C TYR A 330 -14.46 7.11 -8.59
N GLN A 331 -15.60 6.56 -9.00
CA GLN A 331 -15.90 5.14 -8.82
C GLN A 331 -14.83 4.28 -9.51
N VAL A 332 -14.47 4.59 -10.75
CA VAL A 332 -13.43 3.84 -11.47
C VAL A 332 -12.05 4.04 -10.86
N TYR A 333 -11.74 5.25 -10.39
CA TYR A 333 -10.46 5.53 -9.72
C TYR A 333 -10.31 4.73 -8.42
N LEU A 334 -11.34 4.75 -7.56
CA LEU A 334 -11.39 3.95 -6.34
C LEU A 334 -11.29 2.45 -6.67
N MET A 335 -12.03 1.98 -7.68
CA MET A 335 -11.98 0.61 -8.20
C MET A 335 -10.56 0.17 -8.58
N LEU A 336 -9.87 0.97 -9.38
CA LEU A 336 -8.51 0.65 -9.84
C LEU A 336 -7.51 0.54 -8.70
N SER A 337 -7.76 1.22 -7.57
CA SER A 337 -6.89 1.12 -6.40
C SER A 337 -7.18 -0.13 -5.55
N CYS A 338 -8.37 -0.71 -5.59
CA CYS A 338 -8.77 -1.79 -4.67
C CYS A 338 -8.98 -3.16 -5.33
N ILE A 339 -9.35 -3.20 -6.61
CA ILE A 339 -9.49 -4.43 -7.38
C ILE A 339 -8.10 -4.97 -7.68
N PRO A 340 -7.87 -6.30 -7.65
CA PRO A 340 -6.60 -6.92 -8.00
C PRO A 340 -6.33 -6.83 -9.52
N ILE A 341 -6.16 -5.61 -10.03
CA ILE A 341 -5.68 -5.34 -11.38
C ILE A 341 -4.19 -5.70 -11.50
N GLU A 342 -3.75 -5.97 -12.72
CA GLU A 342 -2.34 -6.23 -13.01
C GLU A 342 -1.72 -5.05 -13.75
N GLY A 343 -0.81 -4.35 -13.09
CA GLY A 343 -0.05 -3.23 -13.64
C GLY A 343 1.33 -3.69 -14.07
N HIS A 344 1.67 -3.48 -15.35
CA HIS A 344 2.98 -3.86 -15.87
C HIS A 344 3.73 -2.67 -16.45
N ILE A 345 5.03 -2.61 -16.20
CA ILE A 345 5.97 -1.98 -17.12
C ILE A 345 6.21 -2.98 -18.25
N ALA A 346 5.50 -2.81 -19.36
CA ALA A 346 5.54 -3.72 -20.50
C ALA A 346 6.80 -3.53 -21.35
N GLY A 347 7.25 -2.29 -21.52
CA GLY A 347 8.49 -1.95 -22.22
C GLY A 347 9.09 -0.65 -21.69
N ILE A 348 10.40 -0.62 -21.50
CA ILE A 348 11.11 0.55 -20.92
C ILE A 348 12.40 0.91 -21.67
N VAL A 349 12.46 0.53 -22.95
CA VAL A 349 13.67 0.66 -23.77
C VAL A 349 13.43 1.31 -25.14
N ASP A 350 12.19 1.30 -25.64
CA ASP A 350 11.85 1.75 -26.99
C ASP A 350 11.68 3.28 -27.06
N ILE A 351 12.78 3.99 -27.30
CA ILE A 351 12.78 5.45 -27.29
C ILE A 351 11.75 6.05 -28.28
N PRO A 352 10.97 7.08 -27.87
CA PRO A 352 11.04 7.81 -26.59
C PRO A 352 10.12 7.26 -25.48
N ASN A 353 9.26 6.27 -25.75
CA ASN A 353 8.14 5.91 -24.89
C ASN A 353 8.41 4.67 -24.05
N ALA A 354 8.26 4.81 -22.73
CA ALA A 354 7.92 3.64 -21.91
C ALA A 354 6.48 3.21 -22.27
N CYS A 355 6.24 1.91 -22.25
CA CYS A 355 4.93 1.30 -22.41
C CYS A 355 4.54 0.63 -21.09
N THR A 356 3.35 0.94 -20.59
CA THR A 356 2.77 0.27 -19.44
C THR A 356 1.42 -0.33 -19.82
N THR A 357 0.97 -1.32 -19.07
CA THR A 357 -0.37 -1.88 -19.23
C THR A 357 -1.09 -2.02 -17.90
N ILE A 358 -2.41 -1.91 -17.93
CA ILE A 358 -3.30 -2.31 -16.84
C ILE A 358 -4.24 -3.40 -17.33
N GLY A 359 -4.17 -4.57 -16.72
CA GLY A 359 -5.10 -5.68 -16.90
C GLY A 359 -6.26 -5.57 -15.92
N LEU A 360 -7.46 -5.33 -16.45
CA LEU A 360 -8.71 -5.31 -15.70
C LEU A 360 -9.39 -6.69 -15.75
N PRO A 361 -9.62 -7.37 -14.61
CA PRO A 361 -10.33 -8.64 -14.60
C PRO A 361 -11.82 -8.42 -14.90
N MET A 362 -12.31 -9.00 -16.00
CA MET A 362 -13.71 -8.82 -16.44
C MET A 362 -14.71 -9.58 -15.56
N ASP A 363 -14.28 -10.66 -14.89
CA ASP A 363 -15.17 -11.54 -14.13
C ASP A 363 -15.57 -10.99 -12.75
N ILE A 364 -15.05 -9.81 -12.37
CA ILE A 364 -15.50 -9.10 -11.16
C ILE A 364 -16.82 -8.38 -11.38
N PHE A 365 -17.19 -8.12 -12.64
CA PHE A 365 -18.40 -7.40 -13.00
C PHE A 365 -19.56 -8.37 -13.16
N GLU A 366 -20.74 -7.98 -12.66
CA GLU A 366 -21.98 -8.76 -12.82
C GLU A 366 -22.56 -8.68 -14.25
N PHE A 367 -21.90 -7.94 -15.13
CA PHE A 367 -22.23 -7.77 -16.54
C PHE A 367 -20.98 -7.86 -17.41
N ASP A 368 -21.17 -8.22 -18.68
CA ASP A 368 -20.05 -8.41 -19.60
C ASP A 368 -19.49 -7.07 -20.07
N ILE A 369 -18.23 -6.80 -19.69
CA ILE A 369 -17.49 -5.62 -20.13
C ILE A 369 -16.60 -5.86 -21.34
N SER A 370 -16.70 -7.02 -22.00
CA SER A 370 -15.86 -7.37 -23.17
C SER A 370 -16.06 -6.37 -24.33
N PRO A 371 -15.03 -6.02 -25.12
CA PRO A 371 -15.15 -5.03 -26.19
C PRO A 371 -16.24 -5.30 -27.24
N GLY A 372 -16.53 -6.59 -27.49
CA GLY A 372 -17.57 -7.02 -28.42
C GLY A 372 -18.96 -7.20 -27.81
N ALA A 373 -19.11 -7.03 -26.49
CA ALA A 373 -20.39 -7.14 -25.82
C ALA A 373 -21.25 -5.89 -26.03
N GLU A 374 -22.57 -6.06 -25.96
CA GLU A 374 -23.50 -4.92 -25.92
C GLU A 374 -23.30 -4.14 -24.62
N VAL A 375 -23.17 -2.83 -24.73
CA VAL A 375 -22.97 -1.95 -23.56
C VAL A 375 -24.25 -1.87 -22.75
N LYS A 376 -24.25 -2.46 -21.55
CA LYS A 376 -25.33 -2.33 -20.57
C LYS A 376 -25.00 -1.19 -19.60
N LYS A 377 -25.70 -0.06 -19.74
CA LYS A 377 -25.59 1.03 -18.76
C LYS A 377 -26.31 0.67 -17.47
N ILE A 378 -25.60 0.71 -16.36
CA ILE A 378 -26.15 0.59 -15.01
C ILE A 378 -26.42 1.99 -14.43
N ASP A 379 -27.34 2.07 -13.48
CA ASP A 379 -27.42 3.22 -12.58
C ASP A 379 -26.40 3.00 -11.45
N ALA A 380 -25.19 3.52 -11.64
CA ALA A 380 -24.09 3.30 -10.72
C ALA A 380 -24.19 4.16 -9.44
N GLY A 381 -25.15 5.09 -9.36
CA GLY A 381 -25.18 6.08 -8.28
C GLY A 381 -23.90 6.91 -8.25
N LYS A 382 -23.35 7.13 -7.05
CA LYS A 382 -22.09 7.84 -6.81
C LYS A 382 -21.38 7.24 -5.60
N CYS A 383 -20.06 7.42 -5.53
CA CYS A 383 -19.34 7.21 -4.28
C CYS A 383 -19.61 8.32 -3.25
N ALA A 384 -19.12 8.14 -2.02
CA ALA A 384 -19.20 9.19 -1.01
C ALA A 384 -18.25 10.33 -1.39
N TYR A 385 -18.70 11.56 -1.19
CA TYR A 385 -17.92 12.79 -1.40
C TYR A 385 -17.87 13.61 -0.12
N ALA A 386 -16.86 14.46 -0.01
CA ALA A 386 -16.80 15.44 1.06
C ALA A 386 -17.83 16.56 0.85
N SER A 387 -18.24 17.18 1.95
CA SER A 387 -19.00 18.43 1.90
C SER A 387 -18.18 19.54 1.22
N LYS A 388 -18.87 20.36 0.43
CA LYS A 388 -18.27 21.48 -0.32
C LYS A 388 -17.82 22.59 0.61
#